data_AF-A0A354B189-F1
#
_entry.id   AF-A0A354B189-F1
#
_cell.length_a   1.000
_cell.length_b   1.000
_cell.length_c   1.000
_cell.angle_alpha   90.00
_cell.angle_beta   90.00
_cell.angle_gamma   90.00
#
_symmetry.space_group_name_H-M   'P 1'
#
loop_
_entity.id
_entity.type
_entity.pdbx_description
1 polymer ?
#
loop_
_entity_poly.entity_id
_entity_poly.type
_entity_poly.pdbx_seq_one_letter_code
_entity_poly.pdbx_strand_id
1 'polypeptide(L)'
;MQQTKPVDELPLWPWHKAPARPSLVRLGQDATARGWILNLVQLGHWLVLLSVLPVAWVAFSRTDVLAAQLGSRWQVFALLISIVLPVAASAGPIMMHAREQWQLTPPAGAHGIQDGHDPLLRRLAYRTLFSGLTLSQLLLPLAVFGLQPALVALVLALGLVVVAGPSRPLVPWRHAGVHLMPVAQPLALAMGASIVLSVASYWTLLAPGLVAMGWPAAAALLPLVCNGAGGALEATQAETTYNQWWHLVAVVVLSGGSLLYALLLAVAA
;
A
#
# COMPACT_ATOMS: atom_id res chain seq x y z
N MET A 1 9.69 -0.07 -34.19
CA MET A 1 9.65 1.14 -33.35
C MET A 1 8.26 1.73 -33.47
N GLN A 2 7.32 1.36 -32.61
CA GLN A 2 6.01 2.01 -32.57
C GLN A 2 6.14 3.30 -31.76
N GLN A 3 5.79 4.41 -32.39
CA GLN A 3 5.69 5.73 -31.77
C GLN A 3 4.84 5.60 -30.50
N THR A 4 5.43 5.85 -29.35
CA THR A 4 4.68 6.38 -28.21
C THR A 4 3.89 7.55 -28.74
N LYS A 5 2.55 7.50 -28.68
CA LYS A 5 1.73 8.67 -28.97
C LYS A 5 2.37 9.89 -28.29
N PRO A 6 2.53 11.02 -28.99
CA PRO A 6 3.07 12.21 -28.35
C PRO A 6 2.26 12.49 -27.09
N VAL A 7 2.98 12.82 -26.01
CA VAL A 7 2.41 13.08 -24.67
C VAL A 7 1.29 14.14 -24.72
N ASP A 8 1.26 14.94 -25.79
CA ASP A 8 0.30 16.00 -26.10
C ASP A 8 -1.12 15.52 -26.48
N GLU A 9 -1.36 14.21 -26.67
CA GLU A 9 -2.70 13.65 -26.93
C GLU A 9 -3.41 13.06 -25.69
N LEU A 10 -2.82 13.19 -24.50
CA LEU A 10 -3.50 12.75 -23.29
C LEU A 10 -4.74 13.62 -23.04
N PRO A 11 -5.91 13.03 -22.73
CA PRO A 11 -7.11 13.81 -22.47
C PRO A 11 -6.83 14.84 -21.37
N LEU A 12 -7.06 16.12 -21.69
CA LEU A 12 -6.88 17.25 -20.78
C LEU A 12 -7.74 17.13 -19.51
N TRP A 13 -8.80 16.31 -19.56
CA TRP A 13 -9.69 16.05 -18.45
C TRP A 13 -9.41 14.69 -17.82
N PRO A 14 -9.09 14.61 -16.52
CA PRO A 14 -8.67 13.36 -15.87
C PRO A 14 -9.75 12.28 -15.88
N TRP A 15 -11.01 12.63 -16.17
CA TRP A 15 -12.15 11.70 -16.19
C TRP A 15 -12.45 11.12 -17.57
N HIS A 16 -11.84 11.66 -18.64
CA HIS A 16 -11.90 11.05 -19.96
C HIS A 16 -10.80 10.00 -20.05
N LYS A 17 -11.17 8.75 -20.31
CA LYS A 17 -10.24 7.62 -20.33
C LYS A 17 -10.03 7.15 -21.76
N ALA A 18 -8.78 6.82 -22.10
CA ALA A 18 -8.48 6.16 -23.36
C ALA A 18 -9.25 4.83 -23.47
N PRO A 19 -9.59 4.38 -24.70
CA PRO A 19 -10.12 3.04 -24.92
C PRO A 19 -9.23 1.94 -24.33
N ALA A 20 -9.80 0.76 -24.12
CA ALA A 20 -9.06 -0.41 -23.64
C ALA A 20 -7.86 -0.69 -24.56
N ARG A 21 -6.68 -0.93 -23.98
CA ARG A 21 -5.49 -1.28 -24.76
C ARG A 21 -5.69 -2.58 -25.53
N PRO A 22 -5.14 -2.72 -26.76
CA PRO A 22 -5.20 -3.96 -27.53
C PRO A 22 -4.82 -5.23 -26.74
N SER A 23 -3.84 -5.16 -25.85
CA SER A 23 -3.46 -6.27 -24.97
C SER A 23 -4.59 -6.74 -24.07
N LEU A 24 -5.41 -5.83 -23.57
CA LEU A 24 -6.56 -6.17 -22.72
C LEU A 24 -7.69 -6.79 -23.51
N VAL A 25 -7.91 -6.33 -24.74
CA VAL A 25 -8.86 -6.96 -25.67
C VAL A 25 -8.43 -8.41 -25.96
N ARG A 26 -7.15 -8.63 -26.26
CA ARG A 26 -6.60 -9.98 -26.49
C ARG A 26 -6.77 -10.91 -25.28
N LEU A 27 -6.77 -10.36 -24.07
CA LEU A 27 -6.94 -11.09 -22.81
C LEU A 27 -8.40 -11.16 -22.34
N GLY A 28 -9.36 -10.60 -23.10
CA GLY A 28 -10.78 -10.57 -22.73
C GLY A 28 -11.10 -9.70 -21.51
N GLN A 29 -10.26 -8.70 -21.19
CA GLN A 29 -10.43 -7.80 -20.04
C GLN A 29 -10.93 -6.41 -20.42
N ASP A 30 -11.19 -6.15 -21.70
CA ASP A 30 -11.70 -4.88 -22.23
C ASP A 30 -13.02 -4.46 -21.61
N ALA A 31 -13.89 -5.41 -21.27
CA ALA A 31 -15.15 -5.15 -20.58
C ALA A 31 -14.95 -4.51 -19.19
N THR A 32 -13.83 -4.78 -18.53
CA THR A 32 -13.48 -4.19 -17.22
C THR A 32 -12.69 -2.88 -17.37
N ALA A 33 -12.08 -2.62 -18.52
CA ALA A 33 -11.32 -1.41 -18.82
C ALA A 33 -12.19 -0.28 -19.42
N ARG A 34 -13.48 -0.22 -19.07
CA ARG A 34 -14.39 0.85 -19.49
C ARG A 34 -14.10 2.13 -18.72
N GLY A 35 -14.23 3.29 -19.38
CA GLY A 35 -13.85 4.58 -18.79
C GLY A 35 -14.50 4.89 -17.43
N TRP A 36 -15.77 4.55 -17.23
CA TRP A 36 -16.42 4.74 -15.93
C TRP A 36 -15.88 3.80 -14.83
N ILE A 37 -15.49 2.57 -15.16
CA ILE A 37 -14.86 1.64 -14.20
C ILE A 37 -13.48 2.18 -13.82
N LEU A 38 -12.70 2.62 -14.80
CA LEU A 38 -11.39 3.22 -14.57
C LEU A 38 -11.48 4.52 -13.74
N ASN A 39 -12.55 5.30 -13.91
CA ASN A 39 -12.84 6.46 -13.06
C ASN A 39 -13.15 6.05 -11.61
N LEU A 40 -13.85 4.94 -11.39
CA LEU A 40 -14.07 4.40 -10.04
C LEU A 40 -12.78 3.89 -9.41
N VAL A 41 -11.94 3.16 -10.17
CA VAL A 41 -10.61 2.73 -9.71
C VAL A 41 -9.77 3.94 -9.32
N GLN A 42 -9.73 4.97 -10.17
CA GLN A 42 -9.06 6.23 -9.86
C GLN A 42 -9.58 6.85 -8.57
N LEU A 43 -10.90 6.99 -8.41
CA LEU A 43 -11.51 7.55 -7.20
C LEU A 43 -11.12 6.75 -5.96
N GLY A 44 -11.17 5.41 -6.03
CA GLY A 44 -10.75 4.53 -4.95
C GLY A 44 -9.33 4.80 -4.48
N HIS A 45 -8.39 5.01 -5.40
CA HIS A 45 -7.01 5.34 -5.04
C HIS A 45 -6.87 6.71 -4.41
N TRP A 46 -7.60 7.72 -4.91
CA TRP A 46 -7.57 9.04 -4.28
C TRP A 46 -8.20 9.03 -2.87
N LEU A 47 -9.18 8.15 -2.64
CA LEU A 47 -9.75 7.95 -1.30
C LEU A 47 -8.73 7.38 -0.30
N VAL A 48 -7.68 6.67 -0.74
CA VAL A 48 -6.56 6.28 0.13
C VAL A 48 -5.88 7.50 0.76
N LEU A 49 -5.77 8.61 0.01
CA LEU A 49 -5.20 9.83 0.58
C LEU A 49 -6.14 10.47 1.61
N LEU A 50 -7.45 10.34 1.41
CA LEU A 50 -8.44 10.90 2.33
C LEU A 50 -8.63 10.04 3.58
N SER A 51 -8.39 8.73 3.50
CA SER A 51 -8.56 7.81 4.63
C SER A 51 -7.58 8.04 5.77
N VAL A 52 -6.45 8.72 5.52
CA VAL A 52 -5.47 9.06 6.56
C VAL A 52 -5.87 10.27 7.38
N LEU A 53 -6.68 11.18 6.83
CA LEU A 53 -7.03 12.43 7.51
C LEU A 53 -7.77 12.16 8.83
N PRO A 54 -8.75 11.24 8.89
CA PRO A 54 -9.35 10.85 10.17
C PRO A 54 -8.34 10.28 11.17
N VAL A 55 -7.39 9.44 10.72
CA VAL A 55 -6.39 8.82 11.62
C VAL A 55 -5.47 9.90 12.19
N ALA A 56 -4.95 10.79 11.33
CA ALA A 56 -4.09 11.89 11.73
C ALA A 56 -4.83 12.87 12.64
N TRP A 57 -6.09 13.18 12.35
CA TRP A 57 -6.95 14.01 13.20
C TRP A 57 -7.16 13.40 14.59
N VAL A 58 -7.47 12.11 14.67
CA VAL A 58 -7.63 11.39 15.94
C VAL A 58 -6.35 11.48 16.76
N ALA A 59 -5.21 11.11 16.17
CA ALA A 59 -3.94 11.14 16.88
C ALA A 59 -3.55 12.56 17.30
N PHE A 60 -3.79 13.57 16.46
CA PHE A 60 -3.56 14.97 16.79
C PHE A 60 -4.46 15.45 17.94
N SER A 61 -5.78 15.24 17.83
CA SER A 61 -6.76 15.68 18.84
C SER A 61 -6.66 14.94 20.17
N ARG A 62 -6.04 13.76 20.20
CA ARG A 62 -5.82 12.93 21.40
C ARG A 62 -4.36 12.90 21.85
N THR A 63 -3.53 13.86 21.42
CA THR A 63 -2.07 13.82 21.65
C THR A 63 -1.71 13.65 23.12
N ASP A 64 -2.34 14.37 24.05
CA ASP A 64 -1.99 14.27 25.48
C ASP A 64 -2.38 12.92 26.08
N VAL A 65 -3.53 12.35 25.67
CA VAL A 65 -3.97 11.02 26.13
C VAL A 65 -3.05 9.94 25.59
N LEU A 66 -2.75 9.99 24.28
CA LEU A 66 -1.79 9.09 23.65
C LEU A 66 -0.39 9.23 24.24
N ALA A 67 0.05 10.44 24.61
CA ALA A 67 1.35 10.64 25.25
C ALA A 67 1.39 10.03 26.65
N ALA A 68 0.29 10.12 27.41
CA ALA A 68 0.17 9.47 28.71
C ALA A 68 0.16 7.93 28.59
N GLN A 69 -0.50 7.39 27.56
CA GLN A 69 -0.55 5.94 27.29
C GLN A 69 0.78 5.38 26.79
N LEU A 70 1.41 6.06 25.82
CA LEU A 70 2.65 5.61 25.19
C LEU A 70 3.89 5.93 26.03
N GLY A 71 3.83 7.00 26.83
CA GLY A 71 4.90 7.43 27.74
C GLY A 71 5.61 8.72 27.31
N SER A 72 5.47 9.16 26.06
CA SER A 72 6.08 10.42 25.60
C SER A 72 5.41 11.02 24.35
N ARG A 73 5.58 12.33 24.14
CA ARG A 73 5.14 13.02 22.92
C ARG A 73 5.93 12.58 21.68
N TRP A 74 7.17 12.15 21.84
CA TRP A 74 7.96 11.59 20.73
C TRP A 74 7.33 10.30 20.20
N GLN A 75 6.80 9.44 21.08
CA GLN A 75 6.09 8.23 20.66
C GLN A 75 4.81 8.55 19.88
N VAL A 76 4.06 9.57 20.31
CA VAL A 76 2.89 10.05 19.54
C VAL A 76 3.31 10.59 18.17
N PHE A 77 4.43 11.33 18.11
CA PHE A 77 4.98 11.78 16.84
C PHE A 77 5.37 10.61 15.93
N ALA A 78 6.08 9.61 16.44
CA ALA A 78 6.44 8.41 15.68
C ALA A 78 5.19 7.66 15.19
N LEU A 79 4.14 7.57 16.01
CA LEU A 79 2.84 7.01 15.64
C LEU A 79 2.24 7.79 14.45
N LEU A 80 2.19 9.12 14.53
CA LEU A 80 1.70 9.98 13.44
C LEU A 80 2.49 9.79 12.14
N ILE A 81 3.82 9.69 12.20
CA ILE A 81 4.63 9.42 11.01
C ILE A 81 4.32 8.01 10.45
N SER A 82 4.14 7.01 11.31
CA SER A 82 3.73 5.65 10.89
C SER A 82 2.32 5.59 10.27
N ILE A 83 1.52 6.65 10.42
CA ILE A 83 0.20 6.79 9.80
C ILE A 83 0.29 7.50 8.46
N VAL A 84 1.12 8.55 8.36
CA VAL A 84 1.22 9.41 7.17
C VAL A 84 2.16 8.82 6.10
N LEU A 85 3.23 8.15 6.50
CA LEU A 85 4.24 7.64 5.57
C LEU A 85 3.70 6.64 4.51
N PRO A 86 2.77 5.71 4.82
CA PRO A 86 2.13 4.84 3.83
C PRO A 86 1.45 5.61 2.70
N VAL A 87 0.86 6.76 3.01
CA VAL A 87 0.15 7.60 2.04
C VAL A 87 1.12 8.25 1.09
N ALA A 88 2.22 8.79 1.61
CA ALA A 88 3.30 9.30 0.79
C ALA A 88 3.92 8.19 -0.10
N ALA A 89 4.06 6.98 0.43
CA ALA A 89 4.56 5.82 -0.31
C ALA A 89 3.64 5.44 -1.48
N SER A 90 2.32 5.56 -1.29
CA SER A 90 1.30 5.29 -2.32
C SER A 90 1.30 6.28 -3.48
N ALA A 91 1.93 7.45 -3.35
CA ALA A 91 2.02 8.43 -4.43
C ALA A 91 2.71 7.85 -5.69
N GLY A 92 3.75 7.02 -5.51
CA GLY A 92 4.46 6.37 -6.62
C GLY A 92 3.54 5.52 -7.51
N PRO A 93 2.88 4.48 -6.96
CA PRO A 93 1.88 3.69 -7.69
C PRO A 93 0.72 4.52 -8.25
N ILE A 94 0.20 5.50 -7.51
CA ILE A 94 -0.88 6.37 -7.99
C ILE A 94 -0.46 7.13 -9.24
N MET A 95 0.74 7.72 -9.24
CA MET A 95 1.28 8.44 -10.41
C MET A 95 1.53 7.49 -11.58
N MET A 96 2.01 6.27 -11.32
CA MET A 96 2.15 5.23 -12.34
C MET A 96 0.80 4.89 -12.96
N HIS A 97 -0.21 4.55 -12.15
CA HIS A 97 -1.54 4.23 -12.65
C HIS A 97 -2.16 5.42 -13.39
N ALA A 98 -2.00 6.65 -12.90
CA ALA A 98 -2.47 7.84 -13.60
C ALA A 98 -1.82 8.00 -14.99
N ARG A 99 -0.49 7.83 -15.10
CA ARG A 99 0.22 7.81 -16.39
C ARG A 99 -0.32 6.71 -17.30
N GLU A 100 -0.66 5.56 -16.74
CA GLU A 100 -1.19 4.40 -17.47
C GLU A 100 -2.70 4.45 -17.70
N GLN A 101 -3.35 5.58 -17.39
CA GLN A 101 -4.80 5.77 -17.53
C GLN A 101 -5.61 4.76 -16.72
N TRP A 102 -5.05 4.30 -15.60
CA TRP A 102 -5.60 3.35 -14.65
C TRP A 102 -5.86 1.95 -15.22
N GLN A 103 -5.42 1.67 -16.45
CA GLN A 103 -5.55 0.36 -17.07
C GLN A 103 -4.40 -0.53 -16.62
N LEU A 104 -4.68 -1.51 -15.76
CA LEU A 104 -3.71 -2.58 -15.48
C LEU A 104 -3.44 -3.38 -16.74
N THR A 105 -2.19 -3.45 -17.18
CA THR A 105 -1.78 -4.21 -18.37
C THR A 105 -0.53 -5.05 -18.12
N PRO A 106 -0.33 -6.14 -18.90
CA PRO A 106 0.91 -6.91 -18.83
C PRO A 106 2.15 -6.04 -19.07
N PRO A 107 3.33 -6.43 -18.54
CA PRO A 107 4.58 -5.74 -18.85
C PRO A 107 4.84 -5.67 -20.34
N ALA A 108 5.25 -4.50 -20.83
CA ALA A 108 5.77 -4.39 -22.19
C ALA A 108 6.98 -5.33 -22.36
N GLY A 109 7.02 -6.05 -23.48
CA GLY A 109 7.99 -7.10 -23.78
C GLY A 109 7.61 -8.49 -23.27
N ALA A 110 6.66 -8.61 -22.33
CA ALA A 110 6.15 -9.92 -21.93
C ALA A 110 5.29 -10.52 -23.05
N HIS A 111 5.59 -11.74 -23.48
CA HIS A 111 4.83 -12.47 -24.52
C HIS A 111 4.58 -11.67 -25.81
N GLY A 112 5.52 -10.79 -26.20
CA GLY A 112 5.38 -9.96 -27.41
C GLY A 112 4.42 -8.77 -27.28
N ILE A 113 3.99 -8.42 -26.07
CA ILE A 113 3.09 -7.29 -25.81
C ILE A 113 3.89 -5.98 -25.90
N GLN A 114 3.54 -5.07 -26.82
CA GLN A 114 4.21 -3.78 -26.98
C GLN A 114 3.46 -2.61 -26.34
N ASP A 115 2.15 -2.75 -26.16
CA ASP A 115 1.25 -1.76 -25.57
C ASP A 115 1.06 -1.95 -24.05
N GLY A 116 1.99 -2.67 -23.41
CA GLY A 116 1.95 -3.00 -21.99
C GLY A 116 2.39 -1.87 -21.06
N HIS A 117 2.42 -2.16 -19.77
CA HIS A 117 2.92 -1.26 -18.74
C HIS A 117 4.44 -1.09 -18.86
N ASP A 118 4.98 0.04 -18.39
CA ASP A 118 6.42 0.31 -18.38
C ASP A 118 7.11 -0.45 -17.21
N PRO A 119 7.90 -1.51 -17.48
CA PRO A 119 8.43 -2.38 -16.43
C PRO A 119 9.48 -1.69 -15.54
N LEU A 120 10.09 -0.59 -16.01
CA LEU A 120 10.97 0.20 -15.15
C LEU A 120 10.15 1.07 -14.21
N LEU A 121 9.15 1.79 -14.75
CA LEU A 121 8.26 2.62 -13.94
C LEU A 121 7.58 1.80 -12.84
N ARG A 122 7.05 0.61 -13.17
CA ARG A 122 6.39 -0.26 -12.19
C ARG A 122 7.30 -0.73 -11.08
N ARG A 123 8.54 -1.11 -11.41
CA ARG A 123 9.54 -1.49 -10.39
C ARG A 123 9.90 -0.32 -9.48
N LEU A 124 10.02 0.89 -10.02
CA LEU A 124 10.30 2.09 -9.22
C LEU A 124 9.11 2.43 -8.33
N ALA A 125 7.89 2.46 -8.88
CA ALA A 125 6.67 2.76 -8.15
C ALA A 125 6.46 1.79 -6.97
N TYR A 126 6.59 0.48 -7.20
CA TYR A 126 6.46 -0.49 -6.13
C TYR A 126 7.63 -0.52 -5.16
N ARG A 127 8.87 -0.25 -5.61
CA ARG A 127 9.99 -0.07 -4.66
C ARG A 127 9.66 1.07 -3.70
N THR A 128 9.17 2.20 -4.20
CA THR A 128 8.75 3.33 -3.35
C THR A 128 7.63 2.94 -2.40
N LEU A 129 6.58 2.28 -2.90
CA LEU A 129 5.46 1.81 -2.09
C LEU A 129 5.93 0.90 -0.96
N PHE A 130 6.55 -0.24 -1.31
CA PHE A 130 6.96 -1.23 -0.31
C PHE A 130 8.01 -0.68 0.64
N SER A 131 8.92 0.18 0.18
CA SER A 131 9.89 0.83 1.07
C SER A 131 9.21 1.73 2.09
N GLY A 132 8.29 2.61 1.64
CA GLY A 132 7.57 3.50 2.54
C GLY A 132 6.63 2.74 3.49
N LEU A 133 5.95 1.69 3.01
CA LEU A 133 5.15 0.80 3.87
C LEU A 133 6.01 0.10 4.93
N THR A 134 7.16 -0.47 4.56
CA THR A 134 8.06 -1.13 5.51
C THR A 134 8.63 -0.13 6.52
N LEU A 135 9.10 1.04 6.09
CA LEU A 135 9.58 2.08 7.01
C LEU A 135 8.49 2.52 7.97
N SER A 136 7.26 2.66 7.48
CA SER A 136 6.11 2.99 8.30
C SER A 136 5.85 1.92 9.38
N GLN A 137 5.87 0.65 8.97
CA GLN A 137 5.71 -0.49 9.88
C GLN A 137 6.86 -0.62 10.88
N LEU A 138 8.07 -0.12 10.56
CA LEU A 138 9.20 -0.08 11.48
C LEU A 138 9.12 1.10 12.47
N LEU A 139 8.44 2.20 12.12
CA LEU A 139 8.19 3.32 13.02
C LEU A 139 7.11 3.01 14.07
N LEU A 140 6.12 2.19 13.72
CA LEU A 140 5.06 1.81 14.65
C LEU A 140 5.56 1.12 15.95
N PRO A 141 6.45 0.11 15.94
CA PRO A 141 6.97 -0.48 17.16
C PRO A 141 7.82 0.51 17.98
N LEU A 142 8.51 1.44 17.33
CA LEU A 142 9.21 2.53 18.02
C LEU A 142 8.23 3.46 18.75
N ALA A 143 7.08 3.74 18.14
CA ALA A 143 6.00 4.49 18.78
C ALA A 143 5.41 3.73 19.98
N VAL A 144 5.14 2.44 19.84
CA VAL A 144 4.45 1.65 20.87
C VAL A 144 5.37 1.26 22.02
N PHE A 145 6.60 0.82 21.73
CA PHE A 145 7.52 0.26 22.74
C PHE A 145 8.64 1.22 23.17
N GLY A 146 8.75 2.39 22.53
CA GLY A 146 9.74 3.41 22.82
C GLY A 146 11.14 3.13 22.21
N LEU A 147 12.11 3.95 22.59
CA LEU A 147 13.50 3.91 22.08
C LEU A 147 14.38 2.87 22.81
N GLN A 148 13.91 1.62 22.86
CA GLN A 148 14.72 0.55 23.43
C GLN A 148 15.93 0.25 22.52
N PRO A 149 17.17 0.19 23.04
CA PRO A 149 18.38 0.08 22.21
C PRO A 149 18.35 -1.07 21.19
N ALA A 150 17.88 -2.25 21.60
CA ALA A 150 17.78 -3.42 20.72
C ALA A 150 16.75 -3.21 19.59
N LEU A 151 15.60 -2.62 19.90
CA LEU A 151 14.57 -2.31 18.91
C LEU A 151 15.05 -1.24 17.93
N VAL A 152 15.70 -0.19 18.43
CA VAL A 152 16.29 0.86 17.58
C VAL A 152 17.34 0.26 16.65
N ALA A 153 18.25 -0.58 17.15
CA ALA A 153 19.25 -1.25 16.32
C ALA A 153 18.60 -2.13 15.23
N LEU A 154 17.57 -2.91 15.58
CA LEU A 154 16.82 -3.72 14.62
C LEU A 154 16.14 -2.86 13.57
N VAL A 155 15.44 -1.80 13.97
CA VAL A 155 14.74 -0.88 13.06
C VAL A 155 15.71 -0.17 12.12
N LEU A 156 16.87 0.28 12.62
CA LEU A 156 17.91 0.88 11.79
C LEU A 156 18.50 -0.12 10.79
N ALA A 157 18.77 -1.36 11.22
CA ALA A 157 19.28 -2.40 10.34
C ALA A 157 18.29 -2.74 9.22
N LEU A 158 17.01 -2.94 9.56
CA LEU A 158 15.95 -3.20 8.58
C LEU A 158 15.71 -1.98 7.68
N GLY A 159 15.70 -0.77 8.26
CA GLY A 159 15.56 0.48 7.52
C GLY A 159 16.69 0.70 6.50
N LEU A 160 17.93 0.33 6.85
CA LEU A 160 19.07 0.38 5.92
C LEU A 160 18.88 -0.60 4.76
N VAL A 161 18.39 -1.82 5.02
CA VAL A 161 18.03 -2.79 3.96
C VAL A 161 16.93 -2.22 3.05
N VAL A 162 15.94 -1.53 3.62
CA VAL A 162 14.86 -0.94 2.83
C VAL A 162 15.36 0.18 1.91
N VAL A 163 16.17 1.10 2.44
CA VAL A 163 16.63 2.29 1.70
C VAL A 163 17.75 1.93 0.71
N ALA A 164 18.79 1.25 1.20
CA ALA A 164 20.03 1.00 0.47
C ALA A 164 20.16 -0.43 -0.06
N GLY A 165 19.26 -1.34 0.32
CA GLY A 165 19.32 -2.73 -0.13
C GLY A 165 19.10 -2.87 -1.63
N PRO A 166 19.64 -3.95 -2.23
CA PRO A 166 19.63 -4.11 -3.67
C PRO A 166 18.21 -4.35 -4.19
N SER A 167 17.97 -3.97 -5.44
CA SER A 167 16.68 -4.16 -6.12
C SER A 167 16.52 -5.55 -6.75
N ARG A 168 17.47 -6.46 -6.51
CA ARG A 168 17.50 -7.85 -7.01
C ARG A 168 18.20 -8.77 -6.00
N PRO A 169 17.97 -10.10 -6.06
CA PRO A 169 16.98 -10.79 -6.92
C PRO A 169 15.53 -10.43 -6.56
N LEU A 170 14.60 -10.60 -7.49
CA LEU A 170 13.16 -10.43 -7.25
C LEU A 170 12.58 -11.67 -6.55
N VAL A 171 11.48 -11.50 -5.83
CA VAL A 171 10.75 -12.60 -5.18
C VAL A 171 10.17 -13.53 -6.25
N PRO A 172 10.50 -14.85 -6.23
CA PRO A 172 9.90 -15.82 -7.13
C PRO A 172 8.40 -15.94 -6.87
N TRP A 173 7.60 -15.94 -7.93
CA TRP A 173 6.16 -16.14 -7.86
C TRP A 173 5.74 -17.07 -8.99
N ARG A 174 4.76 -17.94 -8.79
CA ARG A 174 4.28 -18.82 -9.87
C ARG A 174 2.78 -18.86 -9.83
N HIS A 175 2.16 -17.84 -10.40
CA HIS A 175 0.70 -17.77 -10.53
C HIS A 175 0.32 -17.10 -11.85
N ALA A 176 -0.62 -17.70 -12.58
CA ALA A 176 -1.17 -17.15 -13.83
C ALA A 176 -0.11 -16.66 -14.85
N GLY A 177 1.00 -17.41 -15.00
CA GLY A 177 2.07 -17.07 -15.94
C GLY A 177 3.03 -15.97 -15.47
N VAL A 178 2.80 -15.37 -14.31
CA VAL A 178 3.75 -14.42 -13.68
C VAL A 178 4.77 -15.19 -12.87
N HIS A 179 6.06 -14.96 -13.18
CA HIS A 179 7.19 -15.72 -12.59
C HIS A 179 7.92 -14.98 -11.46
N LEU A 180 7.75 -13.67 -11.33
CA LEU A 180 8.46 -12.83 -10.37
C LEU A 180 7.51 -11.75 -9.85
N MET A 181 7.45 -11.56 -8.53
CA MET A 181 6.85 -10.34 -7.98
C MET A 181 7.79 -9.16 -8.24
N PRO A 182 7.26 -7.96 -8.46
CA PRO A 182 8.05 -6.74 -8.68
C PRO A 182 8.58 -6.15 -7.35
N VAL A 183 9.06 -7.03 -6.46
CA VAL A 183 9.64 -6.73 -5.15
C VAL A 183 10.94 -7.51 -5.01
N ALA A 184 11.99 -6.85 -4.53
CA ALA A 184 13.28 -7.49 -4.28
C ALA A 184 13.22 -8.37 -3.02
N GLN A 185 13.92 -9.51 -3.02
CA GLN A 185 13.95 -10.42 -1.88
C GLN A 185 14.42 -9.75 -0.57
N PRO A 186 15.47 -8.91 -0.54
CA PRO A 186 15.88 -8.24 0.70
C PRO A 186 14.80 -7.31 1.26
N LEU A 187 14.10 -6.58 0.38
CA LEU A 187 12.97 -5.74 0.77
C LEU A 187 11.80 -6.59 1.31
N ALA A 188 11.50 -7.72 0.67
CA ALA A 188 10.46 -8.63 1.14
C ALA A 188 10.79 -9.24 2.51
N LEU A 189 12.06 -9.56 2.78
CA LEU A 189 12.50 -10.03 4.09
C LEU A 189 12.34 -8.95 5.16
N ALA A 190 12.75 -7.71 4.87
CA ALA A 190 12.56 -6.59 5.78
C ALA A 190 11.07 -6.31 6.05
N MET A 191 10.24 -6.42 5.01
CA MET A 191 8.79 -6.29 5.12
C MET A 191 8.17 -7.43 5.96
N GLY A 192 8.64 -8.67 5.81
CA GLY A 192 8.20 -9.79 6.64
C GLY A 192 8.51 -9.55 8.12
N ALA A 193 9.72 -9.08 8.43
CA ALA A 193 10.11 -8.72 9.79
C ALA A 193 9.28 -7.55 10.35
N SER A 194 9.03 -6.51 9.55
CA SER A 194 8.22 -5.36 9.97
C SER A 194 6.75 -5.71 10.21
N ILE A 195 6.20 -6.68 9.47
CA ILE A 195 4.84 -7.20 9.72
C ILE A 195 4.77 -7.86 11.10
N VAL A 196 5.74 -8.68 11.48
CA VAL A 196 5.76 -9.32 12.82
C VAL A 196 5.81 -8.28 13.93
N LEU A 197 6.67 -7.26 13.79
CA LEU A 197 6.72 -6.14 14.74
C LEU A 197 5.41 -5.35 14.76
N SER A 198 4.76 -5.17 13.61
CA SER A 198 3.47 -4.49 13.51
C SER A 198 2.36 -5.25 14.21
N VAL A 199 2.29 -6.59 14.09
CA VAL A 199 1.30 -7.41 14.82
C VAL A 199 1.37 -7.15 16.31
N ALA A 200 2.58 -7.23 16.90
CA ALA A 200 2.78 -6.95 18.31
C ALA A 200 2.38 -5.51 18.67
N SER A 201 2.74 -4.54 17.83
CA SER A 201 2.43 -3.13 18.07
C SER A 201 0.93 -2.83 18.03
N TYR A 202 0.20 -3.36 17.04
CA TYR A 202 -1.26 -3.24 16.93
C TYR A 202 -1.95 -3.86 18.14
N TRP A 203 -1.51 -5.05 18.55
CA TRP A 203 -2.04 -5.74 19.72
C TRP A 203 -1.86 -4.90 20.99
N THR A 204 -0.64 -4.46 21.28
CA THR A 204 -0.34 -3.64 22.47
C THR A 204 -1.06 -2.29 22.46
N LEU A 205 -1.16 -1.64 21.30
CA LEU A 205 -1.77 -0.32 21.17
C LEU A 205 -3.29 -0.35 21.31
N LEU A 206 -3.97 -1.32 20.69
CA LEU A 206 -5.43 -1.30 20.53
C LEU A 206 -6.17 -2.29 21.44
N ALA A 207 -5.61 -3.47 21.69
CA ALA A 207 -6.35 -4.54 22.38
C ALA A 207 -6.83 -4.16 23.80
N PRO A 208 -6.04 -3.48 24.65
CA PRO A 208 -6.50 -3.09 25.99
C PRO A 208 -7.75 -2.20 25.95
N GLY A 209 -7.75 -1.17 25.07
CA GLY A 209 -8.89 -0.28 24.91
C GLY A 209 -10.13 -1.01 24.39
N LEU A 210 -9.96 -1.90 23.40
CA LEU A 210 -11.06 -2.70 22.87
C LEU A 210 -11.69 -3.61 23.92
N VAL A 211 -10.89 -4.29 24.73
CA VAL A 211 -11.40 -5.15 25.83
C VAL A 211 -12.15 -4.32 26.87
N ALA A 212 -11.65 -3.13 27.22
CA ALA A 212 -12.32 -2.24 28.17
C ALA A 212 -13.74 -1.83 27.73
N MET A 213 -14.04 -1.91 26.43
CA MET A 213 -15.35 -1.63 25.85
C MET A 213 -16.18 -2.87 25.54
N GLY A 214 -15.72 -4.06 25.93
CA GLY A 214 -16.39 -5.33 25.65
C GLY A 214 -16.20 -5.86 24.23
N TRP A 215 -15.23 -5.32 23.47
CA TRP A 215 -14.88 -5.86 22.15
C TRP A 215 -13.84 -6.98 22.27
N PRO A 216 -13.82 -7.96 21.34
CA PRO A 216 -12.78 -8.99 21.33
C PRO A 216 -11.39 -8.38 21.08
N ALA A 217 -10.39 -8.75 21.89
CA ALA A 217 -9.00 -8.30 21.72
C ALA A 217 -8.45 -8.54 20.30
N ALA A 218 -8.85 -9.65 19.66
CA ALA A 218 -8.46 -10.00 18.30
C ALA A 218 -8.87 -8.96 17.24
N ALA A 219 -9.88 -8.11 17.52
CA ALA A 219 -10.28 -7.03 16.63
C ALA A 219 -9.14 -6.00 16.41
N ALA A 220 -8.17 -5.91 17.33
CA ALA A 220 -6.96 -5.10 17.17
C ALA A 220 -6.17 -5.40 15.89
N LEU A 221 -6.27 -6.64 15.38
CA LEU A 221 -5.52 -7.08 14.20
C LEU A 221 -6.30 -6.91 12.88
N LEU A 222 -7.60 -6.61 12.93
CA LEU A 222 -8.43 -6.46 11.73
C LEU A 222 -7.87 -5.43 10.73
N PRO A 223 -7.35 -4.26 11.14
CA PRO A 223 -6.74 -3.33 10.19
C PRO A 223 -5.60 -3.94 9.39
N LEU A 224 -4.72 -4.69 10.07
CA LEU A 224 -3.57 -5.35 9.44
C LEU A 224 -4.03 -6.48 8.50
N VAL A 225 -5.04 -7.25 8.91
CA VAL A 225 -5.63 -8.31 8.07
C VAL A 225 -6.27 -7.72 6.82
N CYS A 226 -7.05 -6.64 6.94
CA CYS A 226 -7.64 -5.95 5.79
C CYS A 226 -6.55 -5.41 4.86
N ASN A 227 -5.52 -4.72 5.39
CA ASN A 227 -4.43 -4.19 4.58
C ASN A 227 -3.68 -5.30 3.84
N GLY A 228 -3.34 -6.39 4.54
CA GLY A 228 -2.68 -7.56 3.95
C GLY A 228 -3.53 -8.26 2.89
N ALA A 229 -4.83 -8.42 3.15
CA ALA A 229 -5.77 -9.02 2.20
C ALA A 229 -5.93 -8.15 0.94
N GLY A 230 -6.04 -6.83 1.09
CA GLY A 230 -6.08 -5.88 -0.02
C GLY A 230 -4.86 -6.00 -0.92
N GLY A 231 -3.65 -5.94 -0.33
CA GLY A 231 -2.41 -6.12 -1.07
C GLY A 231 -2.27 -7.50 -1.73
N ALA A 232 -2.72 -8.56 -1.06
CA ALA A 232 -2.74 -9.91 -1.64
C ALA A 232 -3.72 -10.02 -2.82
N LEU A 233 -4.91 -9.43 -2.73
CA LEU A 233 -5.87 -9.38 -3.84
C LEU A 233 -5.30 -8.60 -5.02
N GLU A 234 -4.64 -7.47 -4.78
CA GLU A 234 -3.99 -6.70 -5.84
C GLU A 234 -2.93 -7.54 -6.55
N ALA A 235 -1.99 -8.12 -5.77
CA ALA A 235 -0.86 -8.86 -6.32
C ALA A 235 -1.26 -10.17 -7.00
N THR A 236 -2.29 -10.87 -6.50
CA THR A 236 -2.63 -12.22 -6.97
C THR A 236 -3.82 -12.27 -7.91
N GLN A 237 -4.73 -11.29 -7.86
CA GLN A 237 -5.91 -11.22 -8.72
C GLN A 237 -5.80 -10.06 -9.70
N ALA A 238 -5.67 -8.81 -9.21
CA ALA A 238 -5.73 -7.63 -10.08
C ALA A 238 -4.58 -7.60 -11.09
N GLU A 239 -3.36 -7.77 -10.61
CA GLU A 239 -2.12 -7.64 -11.39
C GLU A 239 -1.78 -8.86 -12.26
N THR A 240 -2.44 -9.99 -12.02
CA THR A 240 -2.24 -11.24 -12.77
C THR A 240 -3.32 -11.46 -13.82
N THR A 241 -4.57 -11.09 -13.51
CA THR A 241 -5.71 -11.20 -14.42
C THR A 241 -5.95 -9.92 -15.20
N TYR A 242 -5.32 -8.80 -14.81
CA TYR A 242 -5.48 -7.46 -15.40
C TYR A 242 -6.94 -6.97 -15.34
N ASN A 243 -7.68 -7.42 -14.33
CA ASN A 243 -9.08 -7.14 -14.13
C ASN A 243 -9.27 -5.92 -13.22
N GLN A 244 -9.97 -4.90 -13.71
CA GLN A 244 -10.11 -3.63 -13.00
C GLN A 244 -11.07 -3.71 -11.80
N TRP A 245 -11.98 -4.69 -11.76
CA TRP A 245 -12.82 -4.92 -10.58
C TRP A 245 -12.03 -5.48 -9.42
N TRP A 246 -11.16 -6.45 -9.68
CA TRP A 246 -10.24 -6.94 -8.64
C TRP A 246 -9.33 -5.84 -8.14
N HIS A 247 -8.90 -4.95 -9.03
CA HIS A 247 -8.13 -3.77 -8.66
C HIS A 247 -8.92 -2.85 -7.72
N LEU A 248 -10.16 -2.51 -8.06
CA LEU A 248 -11.02 -1.69 -7.21
C LEU A 248 -11.27 -2.36 -5.85
N VAL A 249 -11.60 -3.65 -5.83
CA VAL A 249 -11.84 -4.42 -4.59
C VAL A 249 -10.60 -4.41 -3.70
N ALA A 250 -9.42 -4.64 -4.27
CA ALA A 250 -8.16 -4.60 -3.53
C ALA A 250 -7.94 -3.24 -2.84
N VAL A 251 -8.17 -2.14 -3.58
CA VAL A 251 -8.03 -0.77 -3.07
C VAL A 251 -9.06 -0.46 -1.98
N VAL A 252 -10.31 -0.93 -2.14
CA VAL A 252 -11.36 -0.75 -1.12
C VAL A 252 -11.02 -1.51 0.16
N VAL A 253 -10.58 -2.76 0.05
CA VAL A 253 -10.19 -3.59 1.21
C VAL A 253 -8.97 -2.99 1.92
N LEU A 254 -7.97 -2.53 1.17
CA LEU A 254 -6.80 -1.83 1.69
C LEU A 254 -7.20 -0.54 2.41
N SER A 255 -8.00 0.32 1.76
CA SER A 255 -8.45 1.59 2.36
C SER A 255 -9.33 1.37 3.59
N GLY A 256 -10.17 0.32 3.56
CA GLY A 256 -10.99 -0.10 4.68
C GLY A 256 -10.16 -0.47 5.91
N GLY A 257 -9.01 -1.13 5.72
CA GLY A 257 -8.07 -1.40 6.81
C GLY A 257 -7.52 -0.14 7.45
N SER A 258 -7.12 0.87 6.67
CA SER A 258 -6.68 2.18 7.18
C SER A 258 -7.79 2.93 7.94
N LEU A 259 -9.02 2.93 7.41
CA LEU A 259 -10.17 3.55 8.09
C LEU A 259 -10.51 2.82 9.39
N LEU A 260 -10.48 1.49 9.37
CA LEU A 260 -10.69 0.68 10.56
C LEU A 260 -9.61 0.97 11.61
N TYR A 261 -8.35 1.15 11.19
CA TYR A 261 -7.32 1.58 12.13
C TYR A 261 -7.64 2.93 12.78
N ALA A 262 -8.10 3.91 11.99
CA ALA A 262 -8.54 5.22 12.51
C ALA A 262 -9.61 5.07 13.58
N LEU A 263 -10.64 4.28 13.27
CA LEU A 263 -11.77 4.03 14.15
C LEU A 263 -11.30 3.33 15.43
N LEU A 264 -10.56 2.22 15.32
CA LEU A 264 -10.12 1.50 16.50
C LEU A 264 -9.16 2.32 17.37
N LEU A 265 -8.29 3.14 16.77
CA LEU A 265 -7.41 4.04 17.51
C LEU A 265 -8.20 5.12 18.25
N ALA A 266 -9.23 5.70 17.63
CA ALA A 266 -10.07 6.73 18.25
C ALA A 266 -10.86 6.23 19.45
N VAL A 267 -11.07 4.92 19.52
CA VAL A 267 -11.87 4.30 20.55
C VAL A 267 -10.95 3.66 21.62
N ALA A 268 -9.72 3.27 21.26
CA ALA A 268 -8.71 2.77 22.20
C ALA A 268 -7.93 3.89 22.94
N ALA A 269 -7.94 5.11 22.41
CA ALA A 269 -7.26 6.30 22.95
C ALA A 269 -8.25 7.34 23.49
#